data_AF-A0A507ENU0-F1
#
_entry.id   AF-A0A507ENU0-F1
#
_cell.length_a   1.000
_cell.length_b   1.000
_cell.length_c   1.000
_cell.angle_alpha   90.00
_cell.angle_beta   90.00
_cell.angle_gamma   90.00
#
_symmetry.space_group_name_H-M   'P 1'
#
loop_
_entity.id
_entity.type
_entity.pdbx_description
1 polymer ?
#
loop_
_entity_poly.entity_id
_entity_poly.type
_entity_poly.pdbx_seq_one_letter_code
_entity_poly.pdbx_strand_id
1 'polypeptide(L)'
;MSDDQAEPSPTARPASSVCEVCHAHPYKVRNKEKMSGMVHLTLILDTSLSSGESGCTGQRDKTQFVKVANYTANDMTSDYTFLEDIYRTADNATRDNDRLHSASKSHNVRQRVLAKQCKSRGIRIKFMPAGMKRHDQNQSIYIQKREFTSWTVEWDFQESKVTIVDHRVKDTDTVENLVAKHIEEQEGNAGTRYQIQPYCERGLENLLFYMNMVDVPANQTVYLPVNPKSTLRDALRGKTVIEFPTIIIRCHPPSVDIRVMEDVPEQQKFAYDGPERPSQDVDSQLDVTTQPMTTLTDAAVTNAIVQDLQSSTL
;
A
#
# COMPACT_ATOMS: atom_id res chain seq x y z
N MET A 1 -52.36 -23.18 57.41
CA MET A 1 -51.64 -24.42 57.78
C MET A 1 -51.01 -24.91 56.51
N SER A 2 -49.69 -24.99 56.58
CA SER A 2 -48.72 -25.30 55.54
C SER A 2 -48.95 -26.71 54.98
N ASP A 3 -48.56 -26.93 53.72
CA ASP A 3 -47.59 -27.97 53.36
C ASP A 3 -47.22 -27.82 51.88
N ASP A 4 -46.09 -27.14 51.67
CA ASP A 4 -45.25 -27.19 50.48
C ASP A 4 -44.69 -28.61 50.32
N GLN A 5 -44.94 -29.27 49.18
CA GLN A 5 -44.14 -30.42 48.77
C GLN A 5 -42.99 -29.94 47.89
N ALA A 6 -41.80 -29.96 48.47
CA ALA A 6 -40.53 -29.68 47.81
C ALA A 6 -40.14 -30.83 46.86
N GLU A 7 -39.92 -30.50 45.58
CA GLU A 7 -39.15 -31.34 44.66
C GLU A 7 -37.66 -31.31 45.05
N PRO A 8 -36.91 -32.42 44.88
CA PRO A 8 -35.50 -32.48 45.25
C PRO A 8 -34.63 -31.64 44.30
N SER A 9 -34.00 -30.61 44.86
CA SER A 9 -32.97 -29.79 44.23
C SER A 9 -31.88 -30.64 43.55
N PRO A 10 -31.37 -30.24 42.36
CA PRO A 10 -30.25 -30.94 41.73
C PRO A 10 -29.03 -30.82 42.65
N THR A 11 -28.55 -31.96 43.13
CA THR A 11 -27.39 -32.05 44.00
C THR A 11 -26.21 -31.38 43.29
N ALA A 12 -25.78 -30.23 43.81
CA ALA A 12 -24.64 -29.49 43.30
C ALA A 12 -23.41 -30.42 43.30
N ARG A 13 -22.91 -30.71 42.10
CA ARG A 13 -21.64 -31.43 41.90
C ARG A 13 -20.55 -30.64 42.64
N PRO A 14 -19.75 -31.24 43.53
CA PRO A 14 -18.69 -30.51 44.18
C PRO A 14 -17.74 -29.99 43.11
N ALA A 15 -17.54 -28.67 43.07
CA ALA A 15 -16.64 -28.01 42.16
C ALA A 15 -15.22 -28.50 42.44
N SER A 16 -14.76 -29.50 41.68
CA SER A 16 -13.37 -29.91 41.72
C SER A 16 -12.55 -28.72 41.24
N SER A 17 -11.73 -28.17 42.13
CA SER A 17 -10.80 -27.07 41.85
C SER A 17 -9.62 -27.53 40.98
N VAL A 18 -9.77 -28.60 40.20
CA VAL A 18 -8.69 -29.24 39.45
C VAL A 18 -9.25 -29.78 38.13
N CYS A 19 -8.47 -29.62 37.05
CA CYS A 19 -8.80 -30.08 35.70
C CYS A 19 -9.11 -31.58 35.66
N GLU A 20 -10.23 -31.96 35.03
CA GLU A 20 -10.74 -33.34 34.97
C GLU A 20 -9.91 -34.26 34.05
N VAL A 21 -8.95 -33.70 33.29
CA VAL A 21 -8.08 -34.46 32.36
C VAL A 21 -6.69 -34.69 32.92
N CYS A 22 -6.10 -33.69 33.60
CA CYS A 22 -4.73 -33.80 34.13
C CYS A 22 -4.65 -33.88 35.65
N HIS A 23 -5.74 -33.63 36.38
CA HIS A 23 -5.85 -33.69 37.84
C HIS A 23 -4.73 -32.97 38.63
N ALA A 24 -3.99 -32.06 38.00
CA ALA A 24 -2.81 -31.43 38.59
C ALA A 24 -2.95 -29.90 38.77
N HIS A 25 -3.81 -29.25 37.99
CA HIS A 25 -3.91 -27.77 37.98
C HIS A 25 -5.35 -27.27 38.12
N PRO A 26 -5.58 -26.16 38.83
CA PRO A 26 -6.90 -25.56 38.94
C PRO A 26 -7.41 -24.98 37.63
N TYR A 27 -8.69 -25.24 37.33
CA TYR A 27 -9.35 -24.65 36.17
C TYR A 27 -9.51 -23.14 36.40
N LYS A 28 -9.00 -22.32 35.46
CA LYS A 28 -9.16 -20.86 35.54
C LYS A 28 -10.47 -20.47 34.86
N VAL A 29 -11.48 -20.07 35.64
CA VAL A 29 -12.67 -19.38 35.11
C VAL A 29 -12.25 -17.95 34.73
N ARG A 30 -12.65 -17.52 33.52
CA ARG A 30 -12.52 -16.12 33.09
C ARG A 30 -13.33 -15.23 34.03
N ASN A 31 -12.64 -14.44 34.85
CA ASN A 31 -13.27 -13.37 35.61
C ASN A 31 -13.44 -12.16 34.67
N LYS A 32 -14.68 -11.88 34.24
CA LYS A 32 -15.06 -10.64 33.54
C LYS A 32 -15.27 -9.58 34.61
N GLU A 33 -14.24 -8.86 35.02
CA GLU A 33 -14.41 -7.53 35.59
C GLU A 33 -13.06 -6.81 35.65
N LYS A 34 -13.05 -5.58 35.09
CA LYS A 34 -11.95 -4.62 34.98
C LYS A 34 -11.01 -4.78 33.79
N MET A 35 -11.43 -4.25 32.64
CA MET A 35 -10.62 -3.24 31.94
C MET A 35 -11.49 -2.42 30.98
N SER A 36 -11.74 -1.18 31.37
CA SER A 36 -12.09 -0.10 30.43
C SER A 36 -10.83 0.25 29.64
N GLY A 37 -10.95 0.37 28.33
CA GLY A 37 -9.87 0.84 27.46
C GLY A 37 -9.59 -0.08 26.28
N MET A 38 -9.76 0.48 25.09
CA MET A 38 -9.39 -0.10 23.80
C MET A 38 -7.99 -0.71 23.82
N VAL A 39 -7.91 -2.03 23.88
CA VAL A 39 -6.84 -2.81 23.24
C VAL A 39 -7.49 -4.10 22.78
N HIS A 40 -7.53 -4.33 21.47
CA HIS A 40 -7.83 -5.64 20.92
C HIS A 40 -6.63 -6.53 21.28
N LEU A 41 -6.63 -7.06 22.51
CA LEU A 41 -5.61 -7.95 23.01
C LEU A 41 -5.83 -9.29 22.31
N THR A 42 -5.22 -9.47 21.14
CA THR A 42 -4.90 -10.81 20.64
C THR A 42 -4.06 -11.46 21.72
N LEU A 43 -4.69 -12.32 22.50
CA LEU A 43 -4.00 -13.27 23.35
C LEU A 43 -3.21 -14.19 22.40
N ILE A 44 -1.96 -13.81 22.14
CA ILE A 44 -0.89 -14.80 22.02
C ILE A 44 -0.92 -15.51 23.37
N LEU A 45 -1.58 -16.67 23.43
CA LEU A 45 -1.32 -17.58 24.53
C LEU A 45 0.19 -17.89 24.43
N ASP A 46 0.92 -17.61 25.50
CA ASP A 46 2.21 -18.23 25.73
C ASP A 46 1.97 -19.75 25.83
N THR A 47 1.99 -20.44 24.69
CA THR A 47 1.84 -21.89 24.54
C THR A 47 3.11 -22.65 24.93
N SER A 48 3.91 -22.12 25.84
CA SER A 48 5.18 -22.73 26.25
C SER A 48 5.09 -23.59 27.51
N LEU A 49 3.90 -23.79 28.10
CA LEU A 49 3.76 -24.57 29.35
C LEU A 49 2.79 -25.77 29.31
N SER A 50 2.34 -26.23 28.14
CA SER A 50 1.53 -27.48 28.05
C SER A 50 2.05 -28.54 27.08
N SER A 51 3.15 -28.31 26.36
CA SER A 51 3.61 -29.20 25.29
C SER A 51 4.66 -30.25 25.73
N GLY A 52 4.70 -30.59 27.02
CA GLY A 52 5.69 -31.54 27.56
C GLY A 52 5.22 -33.00 27.57
N GLU A 53 3.97 -33.28 27.97
CA GLU A 53 3.53 -34.67 28.23
C GLU A 53 2.11 -35.00 27.75
N SER A 54 1.36 -34.00 27.25
CA SER A 54 0.07 -34.22 26.60
C SER A 54 0.07 -33.36 25.34
N GLY A 55 0.06 -33.95 24.15
CA GLY A 55 0.16 -33.26 22.85
C GLY A 55 -1.05 -32.37 22.49
N CYS A 56 -1.66 -31.72 23.48
CA CYS A 56 -2.81 -30.84 23.32
C CYS A 56 -2.34 -29.39 23.14
N THR A 57 -2.64 -28.83 21.97
CA THR A 57 -2.30 -27.46 21.57
C THR A 57 -3.18 -26.38 22.22
N GLY A 58 -4.19 -26.79 23.00
CA GLY A 58 -5.18 -25.88 23.59
C GLY A 58 -6.09 -25.18 22.57
N GLN A 59 -5.95 -25.52 21.28
CA GLN A 59 -6.70 -24.95 20.18
C GLN A 59 -7.71 -25.98 19.66
N ARG A 60 -9.00 -25.66 19.77
CA ARG A 60 -10.08 -26.49 19.22
C ARG A 60 -10.03 -26.43 17.70
N ASP A 61 -10.03 -27.59 17.04
CA ASP A 61 -10.23 -27.68 15.60
C ASP A 61 -11.68 -27.29 15.28
N LYS A 62 -11.86 -26.14 14.64
CA LYS A 62 -13.18 -25.60 14.26
C LYS A 62 -13.73 -26.22 12.98
N THR A 63 -12.94 -27.03 12.27
CA THR A 63 -13.27 -27.56 10.92
C THR A 63 -13.40 -29.07 10.87
N GLN A 64 -13.38 -29.73 12.03
CA GLN A 64 -13.49 -31.18 12.11
C GLN A 64 -14.85 -31.65 11.61
N PHE A 65 -14.84 -32.61 10.68
CA PHE A 65 -16.06 -33.21 10.14
C PHE A 65 -16.81 -34.03 11.21
N VAL A 66 -18.09 -33.70 11.42
CA VAL A 66 -19.01 -34.45 12.27
C VAL A 66 -20.07 -35.12 11.40
N LYS A 67 -20.22 -36.45 11.54
CA LYS A 67 -21.28 -37.19 10.83
C LYS A 67 -22.65 -36.73 11.34
N VAL A 68 -23.60 -36.56 10.42
CA VAL A 68 -24.97 -36.09 10.72
C VAL A 68 -25.65 -36.88 11.85
N ALA A 69 -25.41 -38.19 11.93
CA ALA A 69 -25.98 -39.05 12.98
C ALA A 69 -25.55 -38.67 14.41
N ASN A 70 -24.38 -38.06 14.57
CA ASN A 70 -23.81 -37.65 15.87
C ASN A 70 -23.81 -36.13 16.05
N TYR A 71 -24.46 -35.39 15.15
CA TYR A 71 -24.46 -33.94 15.15
C TYR A 71 -25.31 -33.40 16.30
N THR A 72 -24.68 -32.69 17.22
CA THR A 72 -25.32 -32.19 18.44
C THR A 72 -25.63 -30.68 18.31
N ALA A 73 -26.57 -30.16 19.11
CA ALA A 73 -26.86 -28.72 19.16
C ALA A 73 -25.62 -27.85 19.49
N ASN A 74 -24.64 -28.42 20.20
CA ASN A 74 -23.36 -27.75 20.47
C ASN A 74 -22.48 -27.62 19.22
N ASP A 75 -22.52 -28.61 18.32
CA ASP A 75 -21.81 -28.56 17.04
C ASP A 75 -22.45 -27.50 16.14
N MET A 76 -23.79 -27.43 16.12
CA MET A 76 -24.52 -26.35 15.43
C MET A 76 -24.16 -24.96 15.94
N THR A 77 -24.06 -24.78 17.25
CA THR A 77 -23.66 -23.50 17.83
C THR A 77 -22.22 -23.17 17.48
N SER A 78 -21.32 -24.15 17.51
CA SER A 78 -19.92 -24.00 17.10
C SER A 78 -19.82 -23.55 15.63
N ASP A 79 -20.52 -24.23 14.72
CA ASP A 79 -20.52 -23.93 13.29
C ASP A 79 -21.11 -22.54 13.00
N TYR A 80 -22.21 -22.17 13.67
CA TYR A 80 -22.78 -20.82 13.56
C TYR A 80 -21.77 -19.74 13.98
N THR A 81 -21.13 -19.91 15.15
CA THR A 81 -20.12 -18.95 15.61
C THR A 81 -18.91 -18.88 14.68
N PHE A 82 -18.55 -20.01 14.06
CA PHE A 82 -17.46 -20.06 13.08
C PHE A 82 -17.81 -19.28 11.80
N LEU A 83 -19.04 -19.44 11.28
CA LEU A 83 -19.50 -18.69 10.10
C LEU A 83 -19.58 -17.18 10.39
N GLU A 84 -20.05 -16.79 11.57
CA GLU A 84 -20.04 -15.39 12.02
C GLU A 84 -18.61 -14.84 12.16
N ASP A 85 -17.67 -15.64 12.69
CA ASP A 85 -16.25 -15.27 12.77
C ASP A 85 -15.63 -15.09 11.37
N ILE A 86 -15.96 -15.96 10.41
CA ILE A 86 -15.52 -15.84 9.01
C ILE A 86 -16.11 -14.57 8.39
N TYR A 87 -17.42 -14.35 8.54
CA TYR A 87 -18.09 -13.18 8.00
C TYR A 87 -17.48 -11.89 8.56
N ARG A 88 -17.27 -11.82 9.89
CA ARG A 88 -16.61 -10.69 10.54
C ARG A 88 -15.19 -10.47 10.04
N THR A 89 -14.42 -11.54 9.86
CA THR A 89 -13.05 -11.45 9.31
C THR A 89 -13.05 -10.93 7.88
N ALA A 90 -13.98 -11.40 7.04
CA ALA A 90 -14.13 -10.94 5.66
C ALA A 90 -14.59 -9.48 5.57
N ASP A 91 -15.54 -9.05 6.40
CA ASP A 91 -15.98 -7.65 6.50
C ASP A 91 -14.83 -6.74 6.93
N ASN A 92 -14.09 -7.13 7.99
CA ASN A 92 -12.91 -6.39 8.43
C ASN A 92 -11.87 -6.25 7.31
N ALA A 93 -11.58 -7.34 6.60
CA ALA A 93 -10.64 -7.32 5.49
C ALA A 93 -11.12 -6.40 4.35
N THR A 94 -12.41 -6.39 4.05
CA THR A 94 -13.01 -5.51 3.04
C THR A 94 -12.87 -4.04 3.45
N ARG A 95 -13.25 -3.71 4.69
CA ARG A 95 -13.16 -2.33 5.22
C ARG A 95 -11.72 -1.84 5.31
N ASP A 96 -10.79 -2.71 5.67
CA ASP A 96 -9.37 -2.36 5.69
C ASP A 96 -8.83 -2.18 4.27
N ASN A 97 -9.24 -2.99 3.30
CA ASN A 97 -8.88 -2.78 1.90
C ASN A 97 -9.39 -1.43 1.36
N ASP A 98 -10.63 -1.05 1.70
CA ASP A 98 -11.18 0.26 1.32
C ASP A 98 -10.41 1.42 1.95
N ARG A 99 -10.00 1.29 3.21
CA ARG A 99 -9.13 2.26 3.88
C ARG A 99 -7.77 2.37 3.19
N LEU A 100 -7.16 1.25 2.83
CA LEU A 100 -5.88 1.21 2.11
C LEU A 100 -6.01 1.84 0.72
N HIS A 101 -7.08 1.54 -0.02
CA HIS A 101 -7.35 2.14 -1.33
C HIS A 101 -7.63 3.64 -1.25
N SER A 102 -8.35 4.11 -0.22
CA SER A 102 -8.61 5.54 0.01
C SER A 102 -7.34 6.29 0.44
N ALA A 103 -6.55 5.73 1.35
CA ALA A 103 -5.26 6.27 1.77
C ALA A 103 -4.24 6.31 0.61
N SER A 104 -4.24 5.29 -0.26
CA SER A 104 -3.38 5.23 -1.45
C SER A 104 -3.66 6.36 -2.45
N LYS A 105 -4.85 6.97 -2.43
CA LYS A 105 -5.19 8.13 -3.28
C LYS A 105 -4.75 9.45 -2.65
N SER A 106 -4.52 9.49 -1.34
CA SER A 106 -4.10 10.69 -0.62
C SER A 106 -2.58 10.78 -0.57
N HIS A 107 -2.00 11.46 -1.57
CA HIS A 107 -0.59 11.80 -1.53
C HIS A 107 -0.29 12.78 -0.40
N ASN A 108 0.78 12.53 0.34
CA ASN A 108 1.29 13.49 1.31
C ASN A 108 1.75 14.79 0.60
N VAL A 109 1.92 15.88 1.36
CA VAL A 109 2.28 17.19 0.78
C VAL A 109 3.54 17.12 -0.09
N ARG A 110 4.55 16.35 0.32
CA ARG A 110 5.81 16.20 -0.44
C ARG A 110 5.59 15.49 -1.77
N GLN A 111 4.83 14.39 -1.75
CA GLN A 111 4.47 13.61 -2.94
C GLN A 111 3.62 14.44 -3.91
N ARG A 112 2.67 15.26 -3.41
CA ARG A 112 1.88 16.17 -4.24
C ARG A 112 2.75 17.20 -4.97
N VAL A 113 3.69 17.80 -4.25
CA VAL A 113 4.63 18.77 -4.84
C VAL A 113 5.53 18.09 -5.87
N LEU A 114 6.07 16.91 -5.53
CA LEU A 114 6.90 16.12 -6.45
C LEU A 114 6.11 15.73 -7.71
N ALA A 115 4.89 15.22 -7.57
CA ALA A 115 4.02 14.84 -8.69
C ALA A 115 3.71 16.02 -9.60
N LYS A 116 3.38 17.18 -9.02
CA LYS A 116 3.14 18.40 -9.80
C LYS A 116 4.35 18.79 -10.64
N GLN A 117 5.55 18.70 -10.07
CA GLN A 117 6.78 19.05 -10.77
C GLN A 117 7.25 17.99 -11.77
N CYS A 118 6.98 16.71 -11.50
CA CYS A 118 7.18 15.66 -12.48
C CYS A 118 6.27 15.89 -13.69
N LYS A 119 4.98 16.17 -13.44
CA LYS A 119 3.99 16.42 -14.50
C LYS A 119 4.35 17.64 -15.36
N SER A 120 4.79 18.75 -14.75
CA SER A 120 5.22 19.94 -15.51
C SER A 120 6.45 19.67 -16.40
N ARG A 121 7.28 18.70 -16.03
CA ARG A 121 8.46 18.26 -16.79
C ARG A 121 8.17 17.09 -17.74
N GLY A 122 6.91 16.68 -17.87
CA GLY A 122 6.50 15.58 -18.75
C GLY A 122 6.83 14.19 -18.20
N ILE A 123 7.06 14.04 -16.90
CA ILE A 123 7.34 12.77 -16.21
C ILE A 123 6.06 12.31 -15.51
N ARG A 124 5.63 11.06 -15.75
CA ARG A 124 4.47 10.47 -15.06
C ARG A 124 4.95 9.67 -13.84
N ILE A 125 4.74 10.17 -12.63
CA ILE A 125 5.10 9.45 -11.40
C ILE A 125 3.87 8.74 -10.81
N LYS A 126 4.03 7.47 -10.42
CA LYS A 126 3.04 6.67 -9.69
C LYS A 126 3.63 6.28 -8.34
N PHE A 127 2.94 6.63 -7.25
CA PHE A 127 3.33 6.20 -5.91
C PHE A 127 2.64 4.88 -5.56
N MET A 128 3.38 4.01 -4.88
CA MET A 128 2.88 2.79 -4.29
C MET A 128 2.29 3.05 -2.90
N PRO A 129 1.39 2.16 -2.44
CA PRO A 129 0.88 2.22 -1.08
C PRO A 129 1.97 2.11 -0.02
N ALA A 130 1.70 2.66 1.16
CA ALA A 130 2.56 2.52 2.32
C ALA A 130 2.71 1.04 2.73
N GLY A 131 3.88 0.67 3.25
CA GLY A 131 4.22 -0.71 3.64
C GLY A 131 4.86 -1.55 2.53
N MET A 132 4.96 -1.03 1.30
CA MET A 132 5.77 -1.64 0.26
C MET A 132 7.23 -1.21 0.40
N LYS A 133 8.17 -2.17 0.35
CA LYS A 133 9.62 -1.92 0.50
C LYS A 133 10.14 -0.75 -0.35
N ARG A 134 9.70 -0.69 -1.60
CA ARG A 134 10.12 0.36 -2.54
C ARG A 134 9.52 1.73 -2.22
N HIS A 135 8.33 1.78 -1.60
CA HIS A 135 7.79 3.02 -1.04
C HIS A 135 8.67 3.51 0.12
N ASP A 136 9.03 2.62 1.04
CA ASP A 136 9.80 2.95 2.23
C ASP A 136 11.25 3.37 1.90
N GLN A 137 11.82 2.84 0.81
CA GLN A 137 13.12 3.23 0.28
C GLN A 137 13.12 4.59 -0.45
N ASN A 138 11.95 5.13 -0.79
CA ASN A 138 11.86 6.35 -1.58
C ASN A 138 12.21 7.59 -0.72
N GLN A 139 13.24 8.31 -1.13
CA GLN A 139 13.67 9.58 -0.54
C GLN A 139 13.57 10.73 -1.56
N SER A 140 12.85 10.52 -2.65
CA SER A 140 12.72 11.50 -3.73
C SER A 140 11.91 12.71 -3.26
N ILE A 141 12.46 13.90 -3.45
CA ILE A 141 11.85 15.17 -3.06
C ILE A 141 12.12 16.25 -4.10
N TYR A 142 11.19 17.20 -4.22
CA TYR A 142 11.43 18.41 -5.00
C TYR A 142 11.98 19.53 -4.11
N ILE A 143 13.12 20.11 -4.49
CA ILE A 143 13.76 21.20 -3.75
C ILE A 143 13.41 22.52 -4.43
N GLN A 144 12.35 23.19 -3.94
CA GLN A 144 11.83 24.43 -4.52
C GLN A 144 12.89 25.54 -4.61
N LYS A 145 13.68 25.77 -3.55
CA LYS A 145 14.69 26.83 -3.49
C LYS A 145 15.77 26.73 -4.57
N ARG A 146 16.06 25.52 -5.05
CA ARG A 146 17.12 25.25 -6.04
C ARG A 146 16.56 24.72 -7.37
N GLU A 147 15.24 24.67 -7.49
CA GLU A 147 14.50 24.28 -8.70
C GLU A 147 14.92 22.93 -9.33
N PHE A 148 15.32 21.96 -8.51
CA PHE A 148 15.69 20.64 -8.98
C PHE A 148 15.00 19.54 -8.16
N THR A 149 14.84 18.38 -8.79
CA THR A 149 14.34 17.19 -8.10
C THR A 149 15.51 16.38 -7.60
N SER A 150 15.53 16.11 -6.30
CA SER A 150 16.44 15.18 -5.65
C SER A 150 15.80 13.80 -5.71
N TRP A 151 16.33 12.91 -6.54
CA TRP A 151 15.81 11.57 -6.77
C TRP A 151 16.51 10.53 -5.88
N THR A 152 15.75 9.51 -5.50
CA THR A 152 16.30 8.16 -5.35
C THR A 152 16.45 7.56 -6.74
N VAL A 153 17.52 6.85 -7.05
CA VAL A 153 17.70 6.14 -8.32
C VAL A 153 18.19 4.74 -8.02
N GLU A 154 17.59 3.74 -8.66
CA GLU A 154 18.05 2.36 -8.59
C GLU A 154 18.78 2.00 -9.89
N TRP A 155 20.00 1.51 -9.74
CA TRP A 155 20.85 1.01 -10.80
C TRP A 155 20.79 -0.51 -10.79
N ASP A 156 20.20 -1.10 -11.82
CA ASP A 156 20.06 -2.55 -11.96
C ASP A 156 21.10 -3.08 -12.96
N PHE A 157 22.11 -3.75 -12.44
CA PHE A 157 23.16 -4.41 -13.21
C PHE A 157 22.71 -5.83 -13.54
N GLN A 158 21.99 -5.97 -14.65
CA GLN A 158 21.19 -7.15 -14.93
C GLN A 158 22.03 -8.45 -15.07
N GLU A 159 23.20 -8.37 -15.69
CA GLU A 159 24.10 -9.52 -15.88
C GLU A 159 24.73 -10.01 -14.57
N SER A 160 24.95 -9.13 -13.59
CA SER A 160 25.49 -9.50 -12.27
C SER A 160 24.40 -9.71 -11.21
N LYS A 161 23.14 -9.38 -11.52
CA LYS A 161 21.99 -9.39 -10.60
C LYS A 161 22.23 -8.53 -9.34
N VAL A 162 22.95 -7.43 -9.52
CA VAL A 162 23.28 -6.49 -8.45
C VAL A 162 22.44 -5.23 -8.64
N THR A 163 21.74 -4.83 -7.61
CA THR A 163 20.97 -3.57 -7.59
C THR A 163 21.58 -2.61 -6.60
N ILE A 164 21.92 -1.40 -7.04
CA ILE A 164 22.45 -0.33 -6.19
C ILE A 164 21.41 0.78 -6.11
N VAL A 165 21.15 1.31 -4.91
CA VAL A 165 20.21 2.41 -4.72
C VAL A 165 20.97 3.64 -4.24
N ASP A 166 20.92 4.70 -5.04
CA ASP A 166 21.43 6.01 -4.67
C ASP A 166 20.30 6.91 -4.20
N HIS A 167 20.61 7.76 -3.22
CA HIS A 167 19.74 8.83 -2.78
C HIS A 167 20.38 10.19 -3.09
N ARG A 168 19.56 11.24 -3.08
CA ARG A 168 20.00 12.64 -3.26
C ARG A 168 20.64 12.92 -4.62
N VAL A 169 20.24 12.17 -5.63
CA VAL A 169 20.68 12.34 -7.02
C VAL A 169 19.99 13.57 -7.60
N LYS A 170 20.75 14.52 -8.15
CA LYS A 170 20.15 15.70 -8.78
C LYS A 170 19.67 15.34 -10.18
N ASP A 171 18.50 15.85 -10.55
CA ASP A 171 17.97 15.65 -11.90
C ASP A 171 18.72 16.42 -13.00
N THR A 172 19.57 17.37 -12.63
CA THR A 172 20.44 18.15 -13.53
C THR A 172 21.70 17.39 -13.96
N ASP A 173 22.09 16.37 -13.20
CA ASP A 173 23.30 15.61 -13.47
C ASP A 173 23.05 14.63 -14.63
N THR A 174 24.07 14.35 -15.43
CA THR A 174 23.98 13.38 -16.54
C THR A 174 23.95 11.96 -16.02
N VAL A 175 23.24 11.07 -16.71
CA VAL A 175 23.15 9.66 -16.32
C VAL A 175 24.52 9.01 -16.24
N GLU A 176 25.40 9.32 -17.19
CA GLU A 176 26.80 8.87 -17.24
C GLU A 176 27.58 9.27 -15.97
N ASN A 177 27.54 10.54 -15.58
CA ASN A 177 28.27 11.02 -14.38
C ASN A 177 27.74 10.41 -13.09
N LEU A 178 26.46 10.02 -13.06
CA LEU A 178 25.87 9.38 -11.90
C LEU A 178 26.33 7.93 -11.76
N VAL A 179 26.37 7.20 -12.87
CA VAL A 179 26.85 5.80 -12.90
C VAL A 179 28.36 5.72 -12.75
N ALA A 180 29.10 6.70 -13.26
CA ALA A 180 30.55 6.80 -13.13
C ALA A 180 31.02 6.66 -11.67
N LYS A 181 30.24 7.16 -10.70
CA LYS A 181 30.54 7.04 -9.26
C LYS A 181 30.65 5.59 -8.77
N HIS A 182 29.93 4.68 -9.40
CA HIS A 182 29.95 3.25 -9.06
C HIS A 182 30.99 2.47 -9.84
N ILE A 183 31.31 2.91 -11.06
CA ILE A 183 32.18 2.20 -11.99
C ILE A 183 33.65 2.62 -11.86
N GLU A 184 33.90 3.92 -11.71
CA GLU A 184 35.23 4.50 -11.52
C GLU A 184 35.76 4.23 -10.10
N GLU A 185 37.07 4.29 -9.92
CA GLU A 185 37.68 4.00 -8.63
C GLU A 185 37.47 5.17 -7.65
N GLN A 186 36.78 4.91 -6.53
CA GLN A 186 36.54 5.88 -5.47
C GLN A 186 36.78 5.26 -4.09
N GLU A 187 37.13 6.10 -3.12
CA GLU A 187 37.35 5.66 -1.73
C GLU A 187 36.06 5.02 -1.16
N GLY A 188 36.11 3.71 -0.91
CA GLY A 188 35.01 2.94 -0.33
C GLY A 188 34.13 2.17 -1.31
N ASN A 189 34.31 2.30 -2.63
CA ASN A 189 33.47 1.60 -3.62
C ASN A 189 34.04 0.26 -4.13
N ALA A 190 35.21 -0.17 -3.64
CA ALA A 190 35.89 -1.38 -4.10
C ALA A 190 35.03 -2.66 -3.99
N GLY A 191 34.24 -2.80 -2.92
CA GLY A 191 33.35 -3.95 -2.74
C GLY A 191 32.23 -3.99 -3.78
N THR A 192 31.61 -2.85 -4.05
CA THR A 192 30.60 -2.69 -5.10
C THR A 192 31.20 -2.95 -6.47
N ARG A 193 32.37 -2.36 -6.76
CA ARG A 193 33.10 -2.51 -8.03
C ARG A 193 33.44 -3.97 -8.35
N TYR A 194 33.81 -4.76 -7.33
CA TYR A 194 34.01 -6.20 -7.49
C TYR A 194 32.75 -6.93 -7.96
N GLN A 195 31.59 -6.57 -7.40
CA GLN A 195 30.30 -7.17 -7.79
C GLN A 195 29.87 -6.77 -9.22
N ILE A 196 30.34 -5.64 -9.72
CA ILE A 196 30.05 -5.13 -11.07
C ILE A 196 31.28 -5.10 -11.98
N GLN A 197 32.27 -5.96 -11.72
CA GLN A 197 33.54 -6.00 -12.46
C GLN A 197 33.38 -6.04 -14.00
N PRO A 198 32.44 -6.81 -14.60
CA PRO A 198 32.26 -6.83 -16.05
C PRO A 198 31.91 -5.47 -16.67
N TYR A 199 31.26 -4.60 -15.91
CA TYR A 199 30.86 -3.26 -16.35
C TYR A 199 32.04 -2.28 -16.27
N CYS A 200 32.88 -2.44 -15.25
CA CYS A 200 34.12 -1.66 -15.08
C CYS A 200 35.13 -1.93 -16.19
N GLU A 201 35.30 -3.19 -16.58
CA GLU A 201 36.24 -3.56 -17.66
C GLU A 201 35.78 -3.07 -19.04
N ARG A 202 34.47 -3.02 -19.25
CA ARG A 202 33.88 -2.60 -20.52
C ARG A 202 33.92 -1.07 -20.73
N GLY A 203 33.91 -0.32 -19.64
CA GLY A 203 33.90 1.15 -19.64
C GLY A 203 32.53 1.74 -20.00
N LEU A 204 32.26 2.95 -19.49
CA LEU A 204 30.96 3.64 -19.59
C LEU A 204 30.46 3.80 -21.03
N GLU A 205 31.35 4.04 -21.99
CA GLU A 205 31.00 4.30 -23.40
C GLU A 205 30.36 3.11 -24.11
N ASN A 206 30.67 1.89 -23.65
CA ASN A 206 30.22 0.65 -24.27
C ASN A 206 29.02 0.00 -23.52
N LEU A 207 28.51 0.68 -22.49
CA LEU A 207 27.36 0.22 -21.72
C LEU A 207 26.05 0.68 -22.36
N LEU A 208 25.03 -0.15 -22.21
CA LEU A 208 23.69 0.10 -22.70
C LEU A 208 22.79 0.42 -21.52
N PHE A 209 22.02 1.51 -21.63
CA PHE A 209 21.15 2.00 -20.57
C PHE A 209 19.69 1.91 -21.00
N TYR A 210 18.87 1.31 -20.16
CA TYR A 210 17.45 1.11 -20.41
C TYR A 210 16.60 1.44 -19.20
N MET A 211 15.31 1.62 -19.43
CA MET A 211 14.29 1.69 -18.39
C MET A 211 13.10 0.81 -18.78
N ASN A 212 12.50 0.12 -17.82
CA ASN A 212 11.29 -0.65 -18.09
C ASN A 212 10.12 0.27 -18.46
N MET A 213 9.43 -0.05 -19.54
CA MET A 213 8.15 0.56 -19.84
C MET A 213 7.12 0.10 -18.81
N VAL A 214 6.34 1.06 -18.30
CA VAL A 214 5.24 0.80 -17.38
C VAL A 214 3.94 0.73 -18.17
N ASP A 215 2.95 -0.01 -17.66
CA ASP A 215 1.63 -0.21 -18.26
C ASP A 215 1.63 -1.11 -19.52
N VAL A 216 2.61 -2.01 -19.61
CA VAL A 216 2.59 -3.12 -20.56
C VAL A 216 2.05 -4.40 -19.90
N PRO A 217 1.41 -5.32 -20.66
CA PRO A 217 0.96 -6.60 -20.14
C PRO A 217 2.09 -7.36 -19.43
N ALA A 218 1.79 -8.04 -18.31
CA ALA A 218 2.79 -8.68 -17.44
C ALA A 218 3.64 -9.76 -18.13
N ASN A 219 3.17 -10.31 -19.26
CA ASN A 219 3.90 -11.28 -20.07
C ASN A 219 4.90 -10.64 -21.05
N GLN A 220 5.01 -9.31 -21.08
CA GLN A 220 5.90 -8.59 -21.99
C GLN A 220 6.81 -7.64 -21.20
N THR A 221 8.10 -7.71 -21.50
CA THR A 221 9.08 -6.73 -21.02
C THR A 221 9.50 -5.86 -22.19
N VAL A 222 9.31 -4.55 -22.05
CA VAL A 222 9.67 -3.56 -23.07
C VAL A 222 10.66 -2.59 -22.47
N TYR A 223 11.81 -2.44 -23.12
CA TYR A 223 12.86 -1.50 -22.72
C TYR A 223 12.75 -0.20 -23.50
N LEU A 224 12.88 0.90 -22.76
CA LEU A 224 13.03 2.25 -23.29
C LEU A 224 14.50 2.63 -23.20
N PRO A 225 15.18 2.96 -24.32
CA PRO A 225 16.56 3.38 -24.29
C PRO A 225 16.72 4.69 -23.51
N VAL A 226 17.84 4.80 -22.82
CA VAL A 226 18.25 5.99 -22.08
C VAL A 226 19.59 6.45 -22.62
N ASN A 227 19.66 7.71 -23.04
CA ASN A 227 20.92 8.28 -23.51
C ASN A 227 21.82 8.61 -22.29
N PRO A 228 23.02 8.04 -22.15
CA PRO A 228 23.90 8.29 -21.01
C PRO A 228 24.34 9.76 -20.88
N LYS A 229 24.48 10.47 -22.00
CA LYS A 229 24.90 11.87 -22.03
C LYS A 229 23.78 12.85 -21.69
N SER A 230 22.53 12.38 -21.66
CA SER A 230 21.39 13.22 -21.28
C SER A 230 21.32 13.44 -19.77
N THR A 231 20.73 14.55 -19.36
CA THR A 231 20.44 14.79 -17.93
C THR A 231 19.40 13.78 -17.45
N LEU A 232 19.42 13.43 -16.16
CA LEU A 232 18.40 12.54 -15.60
C LEU A 232 16.98 13.10 -15.83
N ARG A 233 16.82 14.42 -15.79
CA ARG A 233 15.55 15.11 -16.10
C ARG A 233 15.06 14.78 -17.51
N ASP A 234 15.92 14.89 -18.51
CA ASP A 234 15.54 14.65 -19.91
C ASP A 234 15.43 13.15 -20.21
N ALA A 235 16.26 12.32 -19.59
CA ALA A 235 16.16 10.87 -19.66
C ALA A 235 14.78 10.36 -19.19
N LEU A 236 14.19 10.98 -18.18
CA LEU A 236 12.87 10.59 -17.64
C LEU A 236 11.69 11.25 -18.36
N ARG A 237 11.93 12.24 -19.23
CA ARG A 237 10.87 12.96 -19.95
C ARG A 237 10.06 11.99 -20.81
N GLY A 238 8.74 12.09 -20.75
CA GLY A 238 7.82 11.22 -21.48
C GLY A 238 7.68 9.82 -20.89
N LYS A 239 8.49 9.45 -19.89
CA LYS A 239 8.48 8.13 -19.26
C LYS A 239 7.60 8.09 -18.01
N THR A 240 7.23 6.88 -17.60
CA THR A 240 6.49 6.63 -16.36
C THR A 240 7.41 6.02 -15.31
N VAL A 241 7.42 6.59 -14.11
CA VAL A 241 8.24 6.18 -12.97
C VAL A 241 7.34 5.65 -11.86
N ILE A 242 7.65 4.48 -11.30
CA ILE A 242 6.97 3.94 -10.12
C ILE A 242 7.86 4.17 -8.89
N GLU A 243 7.41 5.05 -7.99
CA GLU A 243 8.14 5.60 -6.83
C GLU A 243 9.38 6.41 -7.19
N PHE A 244 10.38 5.75 -7.76
CA PHE A 244 11.64 6.31 -8.21
C PHE A 244 12.15 5.54 -9.44
N PRO A 245 13.00 6.14 -10.30
CA PRO A 245 13.45 5.49 -11.53
C PRO A 245 14.38 4.30 -11.25
N THR A 246 14.21 3.24 -12.03
CA THR A 246 15.18 2.14 -12.16
C THR A 246 15.82 2.23 -13.52
N ILE A 247 17.14 2.39 -13.56
CA ILE A 247 17.94 2.39 -14.78
C ILE A 247 18.67 1.05 -14.85
N ILE A 248 18.37 0.31 -15.89
CA ILE A 248 18.97 -0.99 -16.18
C ILE A 248 20.24 -0.75 -16.98
N ILE A 249 21.35 -1.28 -16.49
CA ILE A 249 22.66 -1.19 -17.12
C ILE A 249 23.00 -2.58 -17.65
N ARG A 250 23.37 -2.65 -18.92
CA ARG A 250 23.74 -3.89 -19.60
C ARG A 250 25.07 -3.79 -20.32
N CYS A 251 25.80 -4.90 -20.32
CA CYS A 251 27.00 -5.10 -21.15
C CYS A 251 26.63 -5.58 -22.55
N HIS A 252 25.52 -6.28 -22.70
CA HIS A 252 25.10 -6.87 -23.96
C HIS A 252 23.70 -6.39 -24.37
N PRO A 253 23.41 -6.30 -25.67
CA PRO A 253 22.06 -6.06 -26.15
C PRO A 253 21.06 -7.03 -25.50
N PRO A 254 19.80 -6.60 -25.30
CA PRO A 254 18.79 -7.46 -24.69
C PRO A 254 18.50 -8.69 -25.56
N SER A 255 17.98 -9.75 -24.93
CA SER A 255 17.55 -10.95 -25.63
C SER A 255 16.41 -10.65 -26.59
N VAL A 256 16.26 -11.47 -27.63
CA VAL A 256 15.25 -11.29 -28.70
C VAL A 256 13.81 -11.20 -28.17
N ASP A 257 13.55 -11.80 -27.01
CA ASP A 257 12.23 -11.78 -26.35
C ASP A 257 11.86 -10.40 -25.76
N ILE A 258 12.83 -9.50 -25.59
CA ILE A 258 12.63 -8.16 -25.04
C ILE A 258 12.52 -7.17 -26.18
N ARG A 259 11.40 -6.45 -26.24
CA ARG A 259 11.21 -5.39 -27.25
C ARG A 259 11.90 -4.12 -26.78
N VAL A 260 12.80 -3.58 -27.60
CA VAL A 260 13.36 -2.24 -27.39
C VAL A 260 12.55 -1.27 -28.25
N MET A 261 11.93 -0.26 -27.64
CA MET A 261 11.37 0.84 -28.42
C MET A 261 12.52 1.73 -28.86
N GLU A 262 12.91 1.67 -30.13
CA GLU A 262 13.74 2.72 -30.73
C GLU A 262 12.96 4.04 -30.69
N ASP A 263 13.67 5.18 -30.63
CA ASP A 263 13.08 6.52 -30.50
C ASP A 263 12.07 6.80 -31.63
N VAL A 264 10.81 6.42 -31.42
CA VAL A 264 9.71 6.73 -32.33
C VAL A 264 9.36 8.21 -32.14
N PRO A 265 9.33 9.01 -33.22
CA PRO A 265 8.90 10.41 -33.16
C PRO A 265 7.56 10.54 -32.44
N GLU A 266 7.40 11.64 -31.70
CA GLU A 266 6.36 11.96 -30.69
C GLU A 266 4.87 11.85 -31.13
N GLN A 267 4.58 11.37 -32.34
CA GLN A 267 3.27 11.40 -32.98
C GLN A 267 2.43 10.14 -32.80
N GLN A 268 2.92 9.12 -32.10
CA GLN A 268 2.15 7.89 -31.83
C GLN A 268 1.99 7.63 -30.33
N LYS A 269 1.43 8.61 -29.62
CA LYS A 269 0.80 8.37 -28.32
C LYS A 269 -0.44 7.52 -28.58
N PHE A 270 -0.30 6.20 -28.45
CA PHE A 270 -1.43 5.29 -28.39
C PHE A 270 -2.41 5.82 -27.32
N ALA A 271 -3.57 6.27 -27.78
CA ALA A 271 -4.75 6.41 -26.96
C ALA A 271 -5.11 5.00 -26.49
N TYR A 272 -4.74 4.69 -25.24
CA TYR A 272 -5.23 3.50 -24.57
C TYR A 272 -6.58 3.87 -23.98
N ASP A 273 -7.64 3.70 -24.78
CA ASP A 273 -9.02 3.68 -24.30
C ASP A 273 -9.20 2.34 -23.57
N GLY A 274 -8.90 2.33 -22.27
CA GLY A 274 -9.30 1.23 -21.41
C GLY A 274 -10.83 1.17 -21.35
N PRO A 275 -11.43 -0.02 -21.10
CA PRO A 275 -12.87 -0.14 -21.06
C PRO A 275 -13.42 0.76 -19.95
N GLU A 276 -14.35 1.64 -20.31
CA GLU A 276 -15.16 2.41 -19.37
C GLU A 276 -15.78 1.42 -18.38
N ARG A 277 -15.35 1.52 -17.11
CA ARG A 277 -15.99 0.80 -16.03
C ARG A 277 -17.37 1.45 -15.84
N PRO A 278 -18.49 0.73 -16.00
CA PRO A 278 -19.82 1.33 -15.89
C PRO A 278 -19.97 1.91 -14.48
N SER A 279 -20.25 3.20 -14.41
CA SER A 279 -20.74 3.88 -13.21
C SER A 279 -22.05 3.22 -12.79
N GLN A 280 -22.03 2.52 -11.67
CA GLN A 280 -23.24 2.14 -10.97
C GLN A 280 -23.73 3.38 -10.20
N ASP A 281 -24.49 4.21 -10.90
CA ASP A 281 -25.36 5.18 -10.26
C ASP A 281 -26.54 4.39 -9.67
N VAL A 282 -26.49 4.12 -8.36
CA VAL A 282 -27.65 3.65 -7.62
C VAL A 282 -28.53 4.87 -7.37
N ASP A 283 -29.58 4.91 -8.18
CA ASP A 283 -30.73 5.79 -8.14
C ASP A 283 -31.38 5.73 -6.74
N SER A 284 -31.35 6.84 -6.01
CA SER A 284 -32.21 7.06 -4.86
C SER A 284 -33.14 8.24 -5.16
N GLN A 285 -34.17 7.95 -5.95
CA GLN A 285 -35.36 8.78 -6.06
C GLN A 285 -36.23 8.59 -4.81
N LEU A 286 -36.44 9.68 -4.07
CA LEU A 286 -37.72 9.98 -3.47
C LEU A 286 -38.09 11.42 -3.86
N ASP A 287 -38.86 11.49 -4.95
CA ASP A 287 -39.84 12.54 -5.29
C ASP A 287 -40.86 12.62 -4.12
N VAL A 288 -41.52 13.72 -3.74
CA VAL A 288 -42.39 14.70 -4.43
C VAL A 288 -42.62 15.81 -3.35
N THR A 289 -42.79 17.12 -3.56
CA THR A 289 -43.91 17.81 -4.25
C THR A 289 -43.69 19.34 -4.16
N THR A 290 -43.48 19.97 -5.33
CA THR A 290 -44.21 21.12 -5.93
C THR A 290 -44.43 22.40 -5.08
N GLN A 291 -44.20 23.65 -5.52
CA GLN A 291 -44.50 24.35 -6.79
C GLN A 291 -43.67 25.66 -6.95
N PRO A 292 -43.69 26.31 -8.13
CA PRO A 292 -42.72 27.34 -8.54
C PRO A 292 -43.19 28.78 -8.31
N MET A 293 -42.24 29.73 -8.16
CA MET A 293 -42.49 31.15 -8.41
C MET A 293 -41.33 31.82 -9.15
N THR A 294 -41.63 32.14 -10.41
CA THR A 294 -41.33 33.38 -11.14
C THR A 294 -40.02 34.14 -10.88
N THR A 295 -39.25 34.22 -11.97
CA THR A 295 -38.29 35.25 -12.38
C THR A 295 -38.46 36.63 -11.75
N LEU A 296 -37.34 37.22 -11.30
CA LEU A 296 -37.04 38.66 -11.44
C LEU A 296 -35.51 38.86 -11.42
N THR A 297 -35.04 39.59 -12.43
CA THR A 297 -33.67 40.07 -12.63
C THR A 297 -33.40 41.37 -11.86
N ASP A 298 -32.15 41.81 -11.92
CA ASP A 298 -31.60 43.14 -11.62
C ASP A 298 -31.08 43.45 -10.21
N ALA A 299 -29.74 43.50 -10.14
CA ALA A 299 -28.99 44.71 -9.82
C ALA A 299 -29.64 45.71 -8.83
N ALA A 300 -29.65 45.38 -7.53
CA ALA A 300 -30.01 46.37 -6.49
C ALA A 300 -29.58 46.00 -5.04
N VAL A 301 -28.41 45.38 -4.79
CA VAL A 301 -27.96 45.07 -3.40
C VAL A 301 -26.53 45.51 -3.08
N THR A 302 -25.97 46.48 -3.82
CA THR A 302 -24.62 47.02 -3.53
C THR A 302 -24.59 48.43 -2.92
N ASN A 303 -25.71 48.98 -2.42
CA ASN A 303 -25.69 50.29 -1.76
C ASN A 303 -26.57 50.34 -0.51
N ALA A 304 -26.04 49.87 0.63
CA ALA A 304 -26.60 50.17 1.96
C ALA A 304 -25.55 50.02 3.09
N ILE A 305 -24.29 50.38 2.83
CA ILE A 305 -23.24 50.47 3.86
C ILE A 305 -22.42 51.76 3.65
N VAL A 306 -23.06 52.91 3.55
CA VAL A 306 -22.43 54.23 3.80
C VAL A 306 -23.53 55.24 4.17
N GLN A 307 -24.05 55.21 5.40
CA GLN A 307 -24.74 56.40 5.96
C GLN A 307 -24.87 56.48 7.49
N ASP A 308 -24.13 55.68 8.26
CA ASP A 308 -24.23 55.66 9.74
C ASP A 308 -22.98 56.18 10.48
N LEU A 309 -22.17 57.02 9.84
CA LEU A 309 -20.94 57.60 10.45
C LEU A 309 -20.90 59.14 10.48
N GLN A 310 -22.06 59.82 10.53
CA GLN A 310 -22.10 61.29 10.68
C GLN A 310 -23.01 61.83 11.80
N SER A 311 -23.25 61.06 12.87
CA SER A 311 -23.93 61.58 14.06
C SER A 311 -23.31 61.09 15.38
N SER A 312 -21.99 61.29 15.53
CA SER A 312 -21.31 61.29 16.84
C SER A 312 -20.07 62.16 16.80
N THR A 313 -20.29 63.44 16.50
CA THR A 313 -19.47 64.56 17.01
C THR A 313 -20.45 65.64 17.43
N LEU A 314 -20.95 65.49 18.66
CA LEU A 314 -21.18 66.51 19.69
C LEU A 314 -21.63 65.79 20.98
#